data_AF-A0A2E5HMW8-F1
#
_entry.id   AF-A0A2E5HMW8-F1
#
_cell.length_a   1.000
_cell.length_b   1.000
_cell.length_c   1.000
_cell.angle_alpha   90.00
_cell.angle_beta   90.00
_cell.angle_gamma   90.00
#
_symmetry.space_group_name_H-M   'P 1'
#
loop_
_entity.id
_entity.type
_entity.pdbx_description
1 polymer ?
#
loop_
_entity_poly.entity_id
_entity_poly.type
_entity_poly.pdbx_seq_one_letter_code
_entity_poly.pdbx_strand_id
1 'polypeptide(L)'
;MLEEQRQGWNRRRGLLPVGALLMSAAASVAHAQEPSSARVAQLDATEELLVDLGLGRVDLSDRAVARAFYERHPDQFDLLILWTDFPITISGVGAAGLYVPVSSEVTGLNLDLNGRFSETFDMTEEYGSAGRLKGIVIMGALTAMPADPEAPTYSNGFSVLDVLSQETLHQYGAFVNYLLDGELRSDLLGRSQAHWSFFAHSGGSDLEGNRWREDPAGVFTSEAPGGHFSHLDQYLMGLRLPEQVVEPFFIIEQPEVVTPSEAGVGPMSTPREGVVVRGRRQEVTVTMIEDAHGPRRPSARESVKRWRQAFVLVGEPGGEREEALEKLERYRRRWGHVFYDKAEERGRVVTTLSGCDDLPRWGFVTSAEGWEVEGGSAEAGVEVGHLALQASDGRAVTLRRGGLCAALGRVRYWRVVAAVDGAEGSCAISATLRWLDAAGATLGEAALSLATDGREHTYTAEVVATGEVGALELTVELPEGATLVLRGLEGRTAASFPDRDGDGVLDDVDNCPESDNPAQRDEDGDGAGDACDGGGACATRPSGSGDGCAGCGVTAPSPSGGWWVVLWALVHVARRRREADGG
;
A
#
# COMPACT_ATOMS: atom_id res chain seq x y z
N MET A 1 40.35 8.52 22.27
CA MET A 1 39.02 8.35 21.65
C MET A 1 39.03 8.40 20.12
N LEU A 2 39.20 9.55 19.44
CA LEU A 2 39.22 9.58 17.94
C LEU A 2 40.42 8.83 17.32
N GLU A 3 41.58 8.88 17.97
CA GLU A 3 42.77 8.14 17.54
C GLU A 3 42.72 6.66 17.98
N GLU A 4 41.91 6.33 19.00
CA GLU A 4 41.68 4.96 19.46
C GLU A 4 40.72 4.20 18.55
N GLN A 5 39.73 4.85 17.94
CA GLN A 5 38.90 4.22 16.92
C GLN A 5 39.69 3.95 15.64
N ARG A 6 40.53 4.90 15.20
CA ARG A 6 41.43 4.72 14.05
C ARG A 6 42.52 3.67 14.30
N GLN A 7 43.07 3.61 15.52
CA GLN A 7 44.04 2.57 15.91
C GLN A 7 43.41 1.21 16.21
N GLY A 8 42.15 1.15 16.62
CA GLY A 8 41.38 -0.09 16.73
C GLY A 8 41.18 -0.73 15.36
N TRP A 9 40.90 0.09 14.35
CA TRP A 9 40.78 -0.30 12.95
C TRP A 9 42.11 -0.82 12.37
N ASN A 10 43.23 -0.15 12.68
CA ASN A 10 44.56 -0.55 12.20
C ASN A 10 45.19 -1.72 12.99
N ARG A 11 44.86 -1.95 14.27
CA ARG A 11 45.44 -3.05 15.06
C ARG A 11 44.89 -4.43 14.73
N ARG A 12 43.69 -4.52 14.13
CA ARG A 12 43.09 -5.80 13.68
C ARG A 12 43.54 -6.22 12.28
N ARG A 13 44.07 -5.29 11.48
CA ARG A 13 44.79 -5.57 10.22
C ARG A 13 46.27 -5.74 10.56
N GLY A 14 46.79 -6.98 10.62
CA GLY A 14 48.21 -7.25 10.86
C GLY A 14 49.15 -6.72 9.76
N LEU A 15 49.28 -5.40 9.64
CA LEU A 15 50.10 -4.72 8.62
C LEU A 15 51.26 -3.98 9.29
N LEU A 16 52.46 -4.53 9.11
CA LEU A 16 53.74 -3.87 9.37
C LEU A 16 54.00 -2.75 8.33
N PRO A 17 54.85 -1.75 8.62
CA PRO A 17 55.01 -0.59 7.77
C PRO A 17 55.76 -0.91 6.46
N VAL A 18 55.36 -0.12 5.46
CA VAL A 18 55.61 -0.17 4.02
C VAL A 18 57.05 -0.48 3.59
N GLY A 19 57.18 -1.43 2.64
CA GLY A 19 58.37 -1.65 1.83
C GLY A 19 58.08 -2.54 0.62
N ALA A 20 57.78 -1.92 -0.51
CA ALA A 20 57.90 -2.41 -1.89
C ALA A 20 57.44 -3.85 -2.24
N LEU A 21 56.30 -3.97 -2.94
CA LEU A 21 56.19 -4.72 -4.21
C LEU A 21 54.79 -4.55 -4.82
N LEU A 22 54.77 -3.97 -6.03
CA LEU A 22 53.62 -3.92 -6.93
C LEU A 22 53.30 -5.34 -7.42
N MET A 23 52.23 -5.93 -6.89
CA MET A 23 51.44 -6.95 -7.58
C MET A 23 49.97 -6.69 -7.26
N SER A 24 49.18 -6.45 -8.31
CA SER A 24 47.73 -6.40 -8.28
C SER A 24 47.17 -7.70 -7.70
N ALA A 25 46.77 -7.67 -6.44
CA ALA A 25 45.81 -8.60 -5.89
C ALA A 25 44.51 -7.82 -5.69
N ALA A 26 43.56 -8.00 -6.61
CA ALA A 26 42.17 -7.76 -6.30
C ALA A 26 41.82 -8.73 -5.17
N ALA A 27 41.90 -8.26 -3.93
CA ALA A 27 41.35 -8.98 -2.80
C ALA A 27 39.84 -8.90 -2.96
N SER A 28 39.24 -9.89 -3.62
CA SER A 28 37.81 -10.11 -3.49
C SER A 28 37.56 -10.34 -2.00
N VAL A 29 36.96 -9.37 -1.32
CA VAL A 29 36.36 -9.64 -0.02
C VAL A 29 35.27 -10.67 -0.30
N ALA A 30 35.56 -11.92 0.03
CA ALA A 30 34.61 -13.01 -0.09
C ALA A 30 33.51 -12.74 0.95
N HIS A 31 32.46 -12.06 0.51
CA HIS A 31 31.24 -11.92 1.29
C HIS A 31 30.68 -13.33 1.51
N ALA A 32 30.35 -13.67 2.75
CA ALA A 32 29.71 -14.94 3.04
C ALA A 32 28.42 -15.03 2.21
N GLN A 33 28.24 -16.12 1.47
CA GLN A 33 27.04 -16.31 0.66
C GLN A 33 25.84 -16.48 1.58
N GLU A 34 24.83 -15.63 1.40
CA GLU A 34 23.60 -15.67 2.18
C GLU A 34 22.92 -17.04 2.06
N PRO A 35 22.33 -17.57 3.14
CA PRO A 35 21.56 -18.79 3.05
C PRO A 35 20.38 -18.57 2.09
N SER A 36 19.97 -19.61 1.36
CA SER A 36 18.84 -19.53 0.42
C SER A 36 17.50 -19.15 1.09
N SER A 37 17.42 -19.27 2.42
CA SER A 37 16.29 -18.84 3.23
C SER A 37 16.30 -17.35 3.60
N ALA A 38 17.40 -16.63 3.33
CA ALA A 38 17.53 -15.22 3.68
C ALA A 38 16.39 -14.38 3.05
N ARG A 39 15.77 -13.54 3.88
CA ARG A 39 14.71 -12.62 3.47
C ARG A 39 15.18 -11.17 3.37
N VAL A 40 16.37 -10.88 3.89
CA VAL A 40 17.05 -9.59 3.92
C VAL A 40 18.46 -9.78 3.37
N ALA A 41 18.90 -8.89 2.48
CA ALA A 41 20.23 -8.93 1.90
C ALA A 41 21.26 -8.30 2.84
N GLN A 42 22.49 -8.78 2.76
CA GLN A 42 23.59 -8.40 3.65
C GLN A 42 24.81 -7.98 2.84
N LEU A 43 25.41 -6.87 3.21
CA LEU A 43 26.65 -6.36 2.63
C LEU A 43 27.63 -5.97 3.74
N ASP A 44 28.91 -6.27 3.56
CA ASP A 44 29.96 -5.75 4.43
C ASP A 44 30.33 -4.34 3.94
N ALA A 45 30.36 -3.36 4.83
CA ALA A 45 30.74 -1.99 4.50
C ALA A 45 32.22 -1.92 4.09
N THR A 46 32.48 -1.76 2.79
CA THR A 46 33.83 -1.51 2.27
C THR A 46 34.06 -0.01 2.04
N GLU A 47 35.29 0.39 1.75
CA GLU A 47 35.61 1.79 1.45
C GLU A 47 34.84 2.29 0.21
N GLU A 48 34.52 1.41 -0.73
CA GLU A 48 33.74 1.73 -1.93
C GLU A 48 32.24 1.95 -1.66
N LEU A 49 31.69 1.31 -0.62
CA LEU A 49 30.28 1.47 -0.25
C LEU A 49 30.01 2.73 0.57
N LEU A 50 31.07 3.41 1.02
CA LEU A 50 30.97 4.56 1.91
C LEU A 50 31.41 5.85 1.22
N VAL A 51 30.77 6.94 1.60
CA VAL A 51 31.14 8.30 1.20
C VAL A 51 31.62 9.06 2.45
N ASP A 52 32.87 9.53 2.42
CA ASP A 52 33.39 10.42 3.47
C ASP A 52 32.87 11.85 3.25
N LEU A 53 32.10 12.35 4.22
CA LEU A 53 31.53 13.69 4.20
C LEU A 53 32.37 14.71 4.98
N GLY A 54 33.55 14.28 5.45
CA GLY A 54 34.45 15.04 6.31
C GLY A 54 33.93 15.16 7.74
N LEU A 55 34.82 15.61 8.64
CA LEU A 55 34.54 15.79 10.07
C LEU A 55 34.08 14.52 10.79
N GLY A 56 34.51 13.34 10.31
CA GLY A 56 34.15 12.04 10.89
C GLY A 56 32.73 11.59 10.55
N ARG A 57 32.08 12.22 9.57
CA ARG A 57 30.75 11.82 9.08
C ARG A 57 30.90 10.97 7.82
N VAL A 58 30.12 9.90 7.76
CA VAL A 58 30.06 8.98 6.63
C VAL A 58 28.62 8.81 6.17
N ASP A 59 28.44 8.55 4.88
CA ASP A 59 27.16 8.18 4.27
C ASP A 59 27.34 6.95 3.37
N LEU A 60 26.27 6.41 2.81
CA LEU A 60 26.32 5.33 1.84
C LEU A 60 26.50 5.87 0.41
N SER A 61 27.32 5.18 -0.37
CA SER A 61 27.34 5.30 -1.82
C SER A 61 26.19 4.46 -2.39
N ASP A 62 25.04 5.09 -2.62
CA ASP A 62 23.84 4.50 -3.21
C ASP A 62 24.14 3.62 -4.44
N ARG A 63 24.98 4.12 -5.36
CA ARG A 63 25.40 3.42 -6.58
C ARG A 63 26.27 2.20 -6.29
N ALA A 64 27.24 2.32 -5.39
CA ALA A 64 28.14 1.21 -5.09
C ALA A 64 27.41 0.10 -4.34
N VAL A 65 26.51 0.46 -3.41
CA VAL A 65 25.68 -0.51 -2.68
C VAL A 65 24.76 -1.26 -3.64
N ALA A 66 24.08 -0.56 -4.57
CA ALA A 66 23.23 -1.21 -5.56
C ALA A 66 24.00 -2.17 -6.48
N ARG A 67 25.19 -1.78 -6.94
CA ARG A 67 26.05 -2.67 -7.75
C ARG A 67 26.45 -3.92 -6.98
N ALA A 68 26.90 -3.77 -5.73
CA ALA A 68 27.27 -4.89 -4.87
C ALA A 68 26.09 -5.83 -4.56
N PHE A 69 24.87 -5.29 -4.52
CA PHE A 69 23.65 -6.08 -4.43
C PHE A 69 23.41 -6.89 -5.73
N TYR A 70 23.38 -6.24 -6.89
CA TYR A 70 23.07 -6.91 -8.16
C TYR A 70 24.15 -7.87 -8.67
N GLU A 71 25.36 -7.83 -8.11
CA GLU A 71 26.36 -8.89 -8.31
C GLU A 71 25.92 -10.26 -7.77
N ARG A 72 25.00 -10.30 -6.79
CA ARG A 72 24.58 -11.53 -6.09
C ARG A 72 23.10 -11.81 -6.16
N HIS A 73 22.30 -10.84 -6.59
CA HIS A 73 20.85 -10.95 -6.66
C HIS A 73 20.34 -10.68 -8.08
N PRO A 74 19.31 -11.39 -8.54
CA PRO A 74 18.74 -11.16 -9.87
C PRO A 74 18.10 -9.77 -9.97
N ASP A 75 18.06 -9.22 -11.19
CA ASP A 75 17.42 -7.94 -11.49
C ASP A 75 15.90 -8.06 -11.50
N GLN A 76 15.30 -7.98 -10.31
CA GLN A 76 13.87 -8.21 -10.09
C GLN A 76 13.25 -7.28 -9.03
N PHE A 77 13.94 -6.23 -8.62
CA PHE A 77 13.51 -5.33 -7.55
C PHE A 77 13.26 -3.92 -8.09
N ASP A 78 12.12 -3.36 -7.72
CA ASP A 78 11.73 -1.99 -8.06
C ASP A 78 12.42 -1.00 -7.13
N LEU A 79 12.61 -1.35 -5.85
CA LEU A 79 13.33 -0.52 -4.88
C LEU A 79 14.34 -1.33 -4.06
N LEU A 80 15.44 -0.68 -3.67
CA LEU A 80 16.33 -1.13 -2.60
C LEU A 80 16.12 -0.24 -1.37
N ILE A 81 15.88 -0.84 -0.20
CA ILE A 81 15.70 -0.14 1.06
C ILE A 81 16.93 -0.43 1.93
N LEU A 82 17.78 0.58 2.08
CA LEU A 82 19.10 0.49 2.69
C LEU A 82 19.05 0.88 4.17
N TRP A 83 19.63 0.00 4.98
CA TRP A 83 19.80 0.15 6.41
C TRP A 83 21.25 -0.11 6.79
N THR A 84 21.70 0.50 7.89
CA THR A 84 23.02 0.23 8.46
C THR A 84 22.92 -0.26 9.90
N ASP A 85 23.94 -0.99 10.37
CA ASP A 85 24.11 -1.27 11.81
C ASP A 85 25.00 -0.23 12.52
N PHE A 86 25.67 0.63 11.74
CA PHE A 86 26.49 1.76 12.23
C PHE A 86 25.87 3.12 11.84
N PRO A 87 26.16 4.21 12.58
CA PRO A 87 25.66 5.54 12.28
C PRO A 87 26.11 6.08 10.91
N ILE A 88 25.17 6.66 10.14
CA ILE A 88 25.44 7.41 8.90
C ILE A 88 24.81 8.80 8.97
N THR A 89 25.32 9.73 8.15
CA THR A 89 24.75 11.08 7.97
C THR A 89 24.12 11.19 6.58
N ILE A 90 22.84 10.86 6.50
CA ILE A 90 22.09 10.85 5.23
C ILE A 90 22.12 12.24 4.57
N SER A 91 22.63 12.30 3.34
CA SER A 91 22.74 13.49 2.50
C SER A 91 23.56 14.64 3.13
N GLY A 92 24.40 14.34 4.13
CA GLY A 92 25.22 15.32 4.84
C GLY A 92 24.47 16.35 5.70
N VAL A 93 23.14 16.29 5.71
CA VAL A 93 22.25 17.16 6.50
C VAL A 93 21.49 16.41 7.60
N GLY A 94 21.60 15.08 7.64
CA GLY A 94 20.97 14.26 8.70
C GLY A 94 19.47 14.10 8.51
N ALA A 95 19.03 13.88 7.27
CA ALA A 95 17.64 13.54 6.99
C ALA A 95 17.23 12.23 7.69
N ALA A 96 15.94 12.09 8.03
CA ALA A 96 15.37 10.87 8.63
C ALA A 96 15.32 9.70 7.64
N GLY A 97 15.20 10.02 6.35
CA GLY A 97 15.28 9.11 5.23
C GLY A 97 15.61 9.88 3.95
N LEU A 98 15.93 9.17 2.88
CA LEU A 98 16.14 9.76 1.57
C LEU A 98 15.74 8.80 0.46
N TYR A 99 14.86 9.24 -0.42
CA TYR A 99 14.65 8.65 -1.73
C TYR A 99 15.67 9.15 -2.75
N VAL A 100 16.28 8.22 -3.48
CA VAL A 100 17.13 8.48 -4.64
C VAL A 100 16.48 7.90 -5.89
N PRO A 101 16.07 8.74 -6.86
CA PRO A 101 15.50 8.27 -8.12
C PRO A 101 16.57 7.60 -8.99
N VAL A 102 16.23 6.45 -9.59
CA VAL A 102 17.12 5.70 -10.50
C VAL A 102 16.53 5.62 -11.91
N SER A 103 15.24 5.32 -12.03
CA SER A 103 14.53 5.36 -13.32
C SER A 103 13.05 5.70 -13.13
N SER A 104 12.47 6.34 -14.14
CA SER A 104 11.03 6.53 -14.26
C SER A 104 10.62 6.50 -15.72
N GLU A 105 9.56 5.74 -15.99
CA GLU A 105 8.85 5.72 -17.27
C GLU A 105 7.45 6.37 -17.16
N VAL A 106 7.12 6.93 -15.99
CA VAL A 106 5.80 7.48 -15.69
C VAL A 106 5.76 8.95 -16.11
N THR A 107 4.77 9.32 -16.91
CA THR A 107 4.48 10.73 -17.28
C THR A 107 3.27 11.25 -16.51
N GLY A 108 3.06 12.57 -16.53
CA GLY A 108 1.99 13.27 -15.80
C GLY A 108 2.34 13.57 -14.33
N LEU A 109 3.60 13.42 -13.93
CA LEU A 109 4.07 13.60 -12.54
C LEU A 109 4.90 14.87 -12.32
N ASN A 110 5.32 15.54 -13.40
CA ASN A 110 6.27 16.65 -13.34
C ASN A 110 7.55 16.32 -12.54
N LEU A 111 8.13 15.15 -12.78
CA LEU A 111 9.39 14.70 -12.16
C LEU A 111 10.63 15.46 -12.68
N ASP A 112 10.49 16.76 -12.96
CA ASP A 112 11.61 17.65 -13.22
C ASP A 112 12.21 18.13 -11.89
N LEU A 113 13.08 17.29 -11.30
CA LEU A 113 13.76 17.58 -10.03
C LEU A 113 14.82 18.69 -10.20
N ASN A 114 14.39 19.93 -10.42
CA ASN A 114 15.24 21.11 -10.64
C ASN A 114 16.14 21.03 -11.89
N GLY A 115 15.62 20.57 -13.02
CA GLY A 115 16.36 20.42 -14.27
C GLY A 115 17.30 19.21 -14.29
N ARG A 116 17.23 18.34 -13.27
CA ARG A 116 18.12 17.18 -13.12
C ARG A 116 17.71 16.00 -14.01
N PHE A 117 16.42 15.89 -14.34
CA PHE A 117 15.87 14.80 -15.13
C PHE A 117 14.86 15.32 -16.15
N SER A 118 14.78 14.67 -17.31
CA SER A 118 13.55 14.70 -18.11
C SER A 118 12.46 13.95 -17.37
N GLU A 119 11.19 14.28 -17.63
CA GLU A 119 10.01 13.66 -17.00
C GLU A 119 10.09 12.13 -16.92
N THR A 120 10.65 11.50 -17.96
CA THR A 120 11.12 10.10 -17.94
C THR A 120 12.63 10.04 -18.04
N PHE A 121 13.28 9.13 -17.29
CA PHE A 121 14.74 8.94 -17.28
C PHE A 121 15.09 7.51 -16.90
N ASP A 122 16.29 7.07 -17.26
CA ASP A 122 16.81 5.74 -16.92
C ASP A 122 18.31 5.80 -16.63
N MET A 123 18.70 5.52 -15.38
CA MET A 123 20.08 5.39 -14.95
C MET A 123 20.41 3.98 -14.44
N THR A 124 19.58 2.96 -14.71
CA THR A 124 19.72 1.64 -14.06
C THR A 124 21.09 1.01 -14.23
N GLU A 125 21.72 1.20 -15.40
CA GLU A 125 23.07 0.70 -15.69
C GLU A 125 24.13 1.27 -14.72
N GLU A 126 23.96 2.52 -14.28
CA GLU A 126 24.85 3.16 -13.30
C GLU A 126 24.77 2.50 -11.92
N TYR A 127 23.66 1.81 -11.63
CA TYR A 127 23.37 1.12 -10.38
C TYR A 127 23.50 -0.42 -10.49
N GLY A 128 23.90 -0.94 -11.65
CA GLY A 128 24.06 -2.38 -11.88
C GLY A 128 22.76 -3.14 -12.15
N SER A 129 21.63 -2.43 -12.31
CA SER A 129 20.34 -3.01 -12.70
C SER A 129 20.19 -3.01 -14.23
N ALA A 130 19.49 -4.01 -14.76
CA ALA A 130 19.21 -4.18 -16.19
C ALA A 130 17.86 -3.59 -16.61
N GLY A 131 17.40 -2.54 -15.91
CA GLY A 131 16.20 -1.76 -16.24
C GLY A 131 15.06 -1.87 -15.23
N ARG A 132 15.17 -2.73 -14.21
CA ARG A 132 14.10 -2.91 -13.21
C ARG A 132 14.09 -1.86 -12.11
N LEU A 133 15.26 -1.44 -11.63
CA LEU A 133 15.36 -0.58 -10.45
C LEU A 133 14.78 0.82 -10.70
N LYS A 134 13.78 1.21 -9.92
CA LYS A 134 13.15 2.53 -9.98
C LYS A 134 13.78 3.53 -9.01
N GLY A 135 14.20 3.08 -7.83
CA GLY A 135 14.83 3.97 -6.85
C GLY A 135 15.44 3.26 -5.65
N ILE A 136 16.08 4.04 -4.78
CA ILE A 136 16.71 3.57 -3.55
C ILE A 136 16.19 4.42 -2.39
N VAL A 137 15.81 3.79 -1.28
CA VAL A 137 15.48 4.48 -0.03
C VAL A 137 16.58 4.22 0.99
N ILE A 138 17.13 5.28 1.58
CA ILE A 138 18.13 5.20 2.65
C ILE A 138 17.44 5.60 3.95
N MET A 139 17.36 4.69 4.93
CA MET A 139 16.66 4.94 6.21
C MET A 139 17.60 5.25 7.38
N GLY A 140 18.88 4.84 7.30
CA GLY A 140 19.87 5.09 8.35
C GLY A 140 20.14 3.89 9.26
N ALA A 141 20.64 4.18 10.47
CA ALA A 141 21.16 3.17 11.38
C ALA A 141 20.05 2.53 12.23
N LEU A 142 19.92 1.21 12.16
CA LEU A 142 18.96 0.44 12.96
C LEU A 142 19.15 0.58 14.47
N THR A 143 20.39 0.85 14.90
CA THR A 143 20.74 1.08 16.31
C THR A 143 20.11 2.35 16.88
N ALA A 144 19.76 3.32 16.03
CA ALA A 144 19.07 4.54 16.45
C ALA A 144 17.54 4.41 16.45
N MET A 145 16.99 3.32 15.90
CA MET A 145 15.55 3.12 15.75
C MET A 145 14.93 2.42 16.97
N PRO A 146 13.63 2.61 17.25
CA PRO A 146 12.93 1.86 18.32
C PRO A 146 12.88 0.35 18.05
N ALA A 147 12.43 -0.47 19.00
CA ALA A 147 12.21 -1.91 18.75
C ALA A 147 10.91 -2.18 17.99
N ASP A 148 9.88 -1.38 18.30
CA ASP A 148 8.59 -1.34 17.62
C ASP A 148 8.68 -0.38 16.42
N PRO A 149 8.49 -0.87 15.18
CA PRO A 149 8.57 -0.06 13.97
C PRO A 149 7.50 1.03 13.84
N GLU A 150 6.40 0.96 14.61
CA GLU A 150 5.31 1.95 14.56
C GLU A 150 5.34 2.94 15.72
N ALA A 151 6.28 2.79 16.64
CA ALA A 151 6.44 3.75 17.73
C ALA A 151 6.75 5.15 17.16
N PRO A 152 6.05 6.20 17.62
CA PRO A 152 6.39 7.59 17.28
C PRO A 152 7.86 7.86 17.57
N THR A 153 8.62 8.19 16.52
CA THR A 153 10.08 8.32 16.55
C THR A 153 10.52 9.76 16.29
N TYR A 154 9.77 10.49 15.45
CA TYR A 154 10.12 11.84 15.02
C TYR A 154 9.24 12.89 15.67
N SER A 155 9.70 14.15 15.64
CA SER A 155 9.05 15.27 16.33
C SER A 155 7.65 15.61 15.82
N ASN A 156 7.31 15.18 14.60
CA ASN A 156 5.99 15.30 14.00
C ASN A 156 5.06 14.13 14.35
N GLY A 157 5.49 13.21 15.24
CA GLY A 157 4.75 12.02 15.62
C GLY A 157 4.94 10.83 14.67
N PHE A 158 5.67 10.99 13.56
CA PHE A 158 5.88 9.90 12.59
C PHE A 158 6.68 8.76 13.22
N SER A 159 6.28 7.55 12.87
CA SER A 159 7.10 6.36 13.08
C SER A 159 8.19 6.25 12.03
N VAL A 160 9.07 5.26 12.19
CA VAL A 160 10.06 4.94 11.17
C VAL A 160 9.43 4.38 9.89
N LEU A 161 8.29 3.68 9.99
CA LEU A 161 7.57 3.21 8.80
C LEU A 161 6.84 4.33 8.07
N ASP A 162 6.39 5.38 8.77
CA ASP A 162 5.83 6.58 8.10
C ASP A 162 6.90 7.31 7.29
N VAL A 163 8.13 7.40 7.80
CA VAL A 163 9.25 7.95 7.01
C VAL A 163 9.57 7.06 5.81
N LEU A 164 9.61 5.73 5.97
CA LEU A 164 9.79 4.82 4.83
C LEU A 164 8.66 4.98 3.79
N SER A 165 7.44 5.23 4.26
CA SER A 165 6.28 5.51 3.45
C SER A 165 6.42 6.80 2.64
N GLN A 166 6.78 7.89 3.31
CA GLN A 166 7.09 9.18 2.68
C GLN A 166 8.18 9.04 1.62
N GLU A 167 9.30 8.39 1.94
CA GLU A 167 10.39 8.22 0.98
C GLU A 167 10.01 7.29 -0.18
N THR A 168 9.12 6.32 0.04
CA THR A 168 8.58 5.51 -1.07
C THR A 168 7.68 6.35 -1.99
N LEU A 169 6.89 7.28 -1.44
CA LEU A 169 6.00 8.15 -2.20
C LEU A 169 6.74 9.16 -3.08
N HIS A 170 7.97 9.57 -2.74
CA HIS A 170 8.80 10.43 -3.58
C HIS A 170 9.09 9.83 -4.97
N GLN A 171 8.84 8.53 -5.20
CA GLN A 171 8.86 7.96 -6.54
C GLN A 171 7.75 8.52 -7.46
N TYR A 172 6.62 8.96 -6.88
CA TYR A 172 5.41 9.30 -7.62
C TYR A 172 4.90 10.71 -7.37
N GLY A 173 4.98 11.20 -6.14
CA GLY A 173 4.21 12.35 -5.68
C GLY A 173 5.04 13.55 -5.22
N ALA A 174 4.33 14.66 -4.98
CA ALA A 174 4.84 15.93 -4.48
C ALA A 174 5.86 16.67 -5.38
N PHE A 175 5.74 16.50 -6.70
CA PHE A 175 6.42 17.33 -7.70
C PHE A 175 5.45 18.00 -8.68
N VAL A 176 4.15 17.76 -8.52
CA VAL A 176 3.12 18.21 -9.48
C VAL A 176 2.75 19.67 -9.30
N ASN A 177 2.73 20.37 -10.43
CA ASN A 177 2.07 21.67 -10.58
C ASN A 177 0.63 21.47 -11.08
N TYR A 178 -0.16 22.53 -11.05
CA TYR A 178 -1.52 22.52 -11.60
C TYR A 178 -1.81 23.82 -12.35
N LEU A 179 -2.77 23.76 -13.27
CA LEU A 179 -3.19 24.90 -14.07
C LEU A 179 -4.45 25.53 -13.45
N LEU A 180 -4.42 26.82 -13.17
CA LEU A 180 -5.59 27.59 -12.76
C LEU A 180 -5.71 28.82 -13.66
N ASP A 181 -6.86 28.98 -14.33
CA ASP A 181 -7.14 30.09 -15.24
C ASP A 181 -6.06 30.32 -16.31
N GLY A 182 -5.40 29.23 -16.75
CA GLY A 182 -4.32 29.25 -17.74
C GLY A 182 -2.93 29.59 -17.18
N GLU A 183 -2.80 29.78 -15.87
CA GLU A 183 -1.52 30.01 -15.19
C GLU A 183 -1.04 28.74 -14.48
N LEU A 184 0.22 28.37 -14.72
CA LEU A 184 0.87 27.24 -14.05
C LEU A 184 1.23 27.63 -12.62
N ARG A 185 0.80 26.83 -11.65
CA ARG A 185 1.00 27.05 -10.22
C ARG A 185 1.73 25.92 -9.54
N SER A 186 2.60 26.28 -8.59
CA SER A 186 3.47 25.37 -7.84
C SER A 186 3.31 25.50 -6.33
N ASP A 187 2.31 26.21 -5.85
CA ASP A 187 2.13 26.53 -4.43
C ASP A 187 1.49 25.39 -3.61
N LEU A 188 1.14 24.29 -4.28
CA LEU A 188 0.96 22.98 -3.67
C LEU A 188 2.26 22.39 -3.13
N LEU A 189 3.42 22.87 -3.57
CA LEU A 189 4.71 22.32 -3.21
C LEU A 189 5.31 23.11 -2.05
N GLY A 190 5.75 22.37 -1.03
CA GLY A 190 6.43 22.84 0.15
C GLY A 190 7.91 22.50 0.12
N ARG A 191 8.37 21.90 1.22
CA ARG A 191 9.79 21.67 1.50
C ARG A 191 10.51 20.97 0.35
N SER A 192 11.62 21.56 -0.10
CA SER A 192 12.44 21.11 -1.25
C SER A 192 11.68 20.94 -2.57
N GLN A 193 10.47 21.50 -2.70
CA GLN A 193 9.54 21.21 -3.79
C GLN A 193 9.30 19.70 -4.00
N ALA A 194 9.36 18.95 -2.90
CA ALA A 194 9.27 17.48 -2.87
C ALA A 194 8.25 16.99 -1.83
N HIS A 195 7.55 17.91 -1.16
CA HIS A 195 6.53 17.62 -0.16
C HIS A 195 5.33 18.52 -0.44
N TRP A 196 4.14 18.12 -0.01
CA TRP A 196 2.98 19.00 -0.05
C TRP A 196 3.20 20.22 0.86
N SER A 197 2.79 21.38 0.37
CA SER A 197 2.84 22.66 1.10
C SER A 197 2.12 22.53 2.43
N PHE A 198 2.66 23.13 3.48
CA PHE A 198 1.98 23.18 4.78
C PHE A 198 0.52 23.66 4.67
N PHE A 199 0.23 24.57 3.76
CA PHE A 199 -1.11 25.12 3.58
C PHE A 199 -2.02 24.27 2.66
N ALA A 200 -1.49 23.17 2.10
CA ALA A 200 -2.28 22.22 1.33
C ALA A 200 -3.08 21.33 2.27
N HIS A 201 -4.37 21.16 1.97
CA HIS A 201 -5.16 20.06 2.47
C HIS A 201 -4.86 18.83 1.65
N SER A 202 -4.03 17.94 2.21
CA SER A 202 -3.60 16.69 1.60
C SER A 202 -4.30 15.47 2.22
N GLY A 203 -5.36 15.67 3.00
CA GLY A 203 -5.95 14.62 3.83
C GLY A 203 -5.12 14.24 5.06
N GLY A 204 -3.89 14.74 5.16
CA GLY A 204 -2.87 14.20 6.07
C GLY A 204 -2.01 13.11 5.42
N SER A 205 -1.65 13.31 4.14
CA SER A 205 -0.73 12.50 3.37
C SER A 205 0.63 12.30 4.07
N ASP A 206 1.25 11.15 3.86
CA ASP A 206 2.64 10.90 4.26
C ASP A 206 3.65 11.82 3.53
N LEU A 207 3.31 12.42 2.38
CA LEU A 207 4.10 13.45 1.70
C LEU A 207 3.94 14.85 2.32
N GLU A 208 3.47 14.94 3.56
CA GLU A 208 3.18 16.16 4.32
C GLU A 208 1.93 16.93 3.81
N GLY A 209 1.92 18.26 3.99
CA GLY A 209 0.70 19.05 4.05
C GLY A 209 -0.01 18.91 5.39
N ASN A 210 -1.29 19.27 5.46
CA ASN A 210 -2.07 19.02 6.67
C ASN A 210 -3.46 18.50 6.32
N ARG A 211 -4.13 17.95 7.32
CA ARG A 211 -5.59 17.87 7.31
C ARG A 211 -6.13 19.19 7.87
N TRP A 212 -6.83 19.94 7.04
CA TRP A 212 -7.43 21.22 7.43
C TRP A 212 -8.93 21.09 7.61
N ARG A 213 -9.42 21.44 8.80
CA ARG A 213 -10.84 21.64 9.06
C ARG A 213 -11.21 23.10 8.89
N GLU A 214 -12.10 23.38 7.95
CA GLU A 214 -12.65 24.70 7.67
C GLU A 214 -13.92 24.94 8.49
N ASP A 215 -14.05 26.12 9.09
CA ASP A 215 -15.29 26.57 9.74
C ASP A 215 -16.12 27.49 8.82
N PRO A 216 -17.41 27.75 9.14
CA PRO A 216 -18.26 28.64 8.33
C PRO A 216 -17.78 30.10 8.23
N ALA A 217 -16.80 30.51 9.03
CA ALA A 217 -16.20 31.83 8.99
C ALA A 217 -14.95 31.89 8.08
N GLY A 218 -14.59 30.80 7.39
CA GLY A 218 -13.41 30.71 6.54
C GLY A 218 -12.11 30.65 7.35
N VAL A 219 -12.18 30.13 8.57
CA VAL A 219 -11.01 29.86 9.42
C VAL A 219 -10.66 28.38 9.30
N PHE A 220 -9.40 28.08 9.04
CA PHE A 220 -8.85 26.74 8.91
C PHE A 220 -8.09 26.39 10.19
N THR A 221 -8.36 25.21 10.75
CA THR A 221 -7.60 24.62 11.86
C THR A 221 -6.94 23.34 11.38
N SER A 222 -5.63 23.22 11.55
CA SER A 222 -4.93 21.97 11.20
C SER A 222 -5.18 20.90 12.26
N GLU A 223 -5.41 19.68 11.79
CA GLU A 223 -5.62 18.50 12.60
C GLU A 223 -4.37 17.62 12.59
N ALA A 224 -4.34 16.59 13.44
CA ALA A 224 -3.24 15.63 13.44
C ALA A 224 -3.07 14.98 12.06
N PRO A 225 -1.82 14.74 11.61
CA PRO A 225 -1.58 14.07 10.34
C PRO A 225 -2.14 12.64 10.38
N GLY A 226 -2.83 12.23 9.31
CA GLY A 226 -3.55 10.97 9.23
C GLY A 226 -2.70 9.76 8.83
N GLY A 227 -1.48 9.97 8.35
CA GLY A 227 -0.52 8.90 8.07
C GLY A 227 -1.01 7.90 7.01
N HIS A 228 -1.33 8.36 5.80
CA HIS A 228 -1.86 7.51 4.70
C HIS A 228 -1.49 8.07 3.32
N PHE A 229 -1.84 7.35 2.24
CA PHE A 229 -1.78 7.87 0.87
C PHE A 229 -3.12 8.52 0.54
N SER A 230 -3.14 9.84 0.33
CA SER A 230 -4.36 10.54 -0.08
C SER A 230 -4.86 9.99 -1.41
N HIS A 231 -6.13 10.25 -1.75
CA HIS A 231 -6.64 9.84 -3.07
C HIS A 231 -5.82 10.44 -4.22
N LEU A 232 -5.27 11.65 -4.06
CA LEU A 232 -4.39 12.25 -5.06
C LEU A 232 -3.04 11.52 -5.14
N ASP A 233 -2.44 11.17 -4.01
CA ASP A 233 -1.20 10.37 -4.00
C ASP A 233 -1.43 9.03 -4.72
N GLN A 234 -2.54 8.36 -4.42
CA GLN A 234 -2.91 7.10 -5.08
C GLN A 234 -3.14 7.25 -6.59
N TYR A 235 -3.70 8.38 -7.06
CA TYR A 235 -3.78 8.66 -8.50
C TYR A 235 -2.38 8.78 -9.13
N LEU A 236 -1.47 9.54 -8.50
CA LEU A 236 -0.09 9.70 -8.98
C LEU A 236 0.68 8.37 -8.98
N MET A 237 0.47 7.54 -7.95
CA MET A 237 0.99 6.17 -7.87
C MET A 237 0.41 5.23 -8.93
N GLY A 238 -0.68 5.60 -9.60
CA GLY A 238 -1.38 4.73 -10.56
C GLY A 238 -2.23 3.65 -9.88
N LEU A 239 -2.69 3.92 -8.67
CA LEU A 239 -3.58 3.05 -7.88
C LEU A 239 -5.06 3.44 -7.99
N ARG A 240 -5.35 4.63 -8.52
CA ARG A 240 -6.70 5.21 -8.56
C ARG A 240 -6.94 5.95 -9.88
N LEU A 241 -8.13 5.81 -10.45
CA LEU A 241 -8.55 6.56 -11.64
C LEU A 241 -8.93 8.01 -11.28
N PRO A 242 -8.86 8.99 -12.21
CA PRO A 242 -9.25 10.37 -11.95
C PRO A 242 -10.62 10.51 -11.28
N GLU A 243 -11.63 9.79 -11.79
CA GLU A 243 -13.01 9.80 -11.29
C GLU A 243 -13.17 9.18 -9.89
N GLN A 244 -12.16 8.44 -9.42
CA GLN A 244 -12.13 7.86 -8.08
C GLN A 244 -11.47 8.79 -7.07
N VAL A 245 -10.86 9.91 -7.47
CA VAL A 245 -10.31 10.91 -6.56
C VAL A 245 -11.44 11.77 -5.99
N VAL A 246 -12.05 11.28 -4.91
CA VAL A 246 -13.21 11.92 -4.26
C VAL A 246 -12.85 12.67 -2.98
N GLU A 247 -11.62 12.50 -2.49
CA GLU A 247 -11.16 13.22 -1.31
C GLU A 247 -10.85 14.65 -1.71
N PRO A 248 -11.35 15.66 -0.98
CA PRO A 248 -11.04 17.05 -1.27
C PRO A 248 -9.52 17.30 -1.20
N PHE A 249 -8.99 18.01 -2.19
CA PHE A 249 -7.61 18.46 -2.19
C PHE A 249 -7.62 19.95 -2.53
N PHE A 250 -7.06 20.79 -1.66
CA PHE A 250 -7.10 22.24 -1.84
C PHE A 250 -5.89 22.93 -1.23
N ILE A 251 -5.63 24.16 -1.67
CA ILE A 251 -4.63 25.05 -1.06
C ILE A 251 -5.33 26.20 -0.34
N ILE A 252 -4.83 26.57 0.84
CA ILE A 252 -5.23 27.80 1.52
C ILE A 252 -4.37 28.94 0.98
N GLU A 253 -4.97 29.79 0.17
CA GLU A 253 -4.29 30.94 -0.40
C GLU A 253 -4.32 32.15 0.53
N GLN A 254 -3.31 33.00 0.35
CA GLN A 254 -3.12 34.21 1.17
C GLN A 254 -3.25 33.90 2.68
N PRO A 255 -2.54 32.87 3.18
CA PRO A 255 -2.71 32.41 4.56
C PRO A 255 -2.23 33.47 5.54
N GLU A 256 -3.11 33.85 6.46
CA GLU A 256 -2.81 34.68 7.63
C GLU A 256 -2.88 33.81 8.89
N VAL A 257 -1.72 33.55 9.50
CA VAL A 257 -1.62 32.76 10.74
C VAL A 257 -2.25 33.56 11.88
N VAL A 258 -3.28 33.00 12.51
CA VAL A 258 -4.03 33.61 13.60
C VAL A 258 -3.44 33.26 14.97
N THR A 259 -2.81 32.09 15.12
CA THR A 259 -2.18 31.64 16.37
C THR A 259 -0.86 32.39 16.64
N PRO A 260 -0.78 33.29 17.64
CA PRO A 260 0.42 34.14 17.84
C PRO A 260 1.67 33.38 18.30
N SER A 261 1.49 32.21 18.93
CA SER A 261 2.58 31.33 19.37
C SER A 261 3.28 30.58 18.22
N GLU A 262 2.75 30.70 17.00
CA GLU A 262 3.25 30.01 15.80
C GLU A 262 3.61 30.98 14.67
N ALA A 263 3.97 32.22 15.04
CA ALA A 263 4.54 33.17 14.09
C ALA A 263 5.75 32.53 13.36
N GLY A 264 5.68 32.45 12.04
CA GLY A 264 6.75 31.89 11.19
C GLY A 264 6.41 30.57 10.49
N VAL A 265 5.20 30.02 10.66
CA VAL A 265 4.71 28.94 9.80
C VAL A 265 4.53 29.46 8.36
N GLY A 266 5.15 28.76 7.42
CA GLY A 266 5.04 29.01 5.98
C GLY A 266 4.95 27.71 5.17
N PRO A 267 4.91 27.81 3.82
CA PRO A 267 4.68 26.65 2.95
C PRO A 267 5.68 25.49 3.13
N MET A 268 6.90 25.80 3.58
CA MET A 268 8.00 24.85 3.78
C MET A 268 8.00 24.17 5.16
N SER A 269 7.00 24.46 6.00
CA SER A 269 6.93 23.92 7.37
C SER A 269 6.45 22.47 7.33
N THR A 270 6.94 21.66 8.27
CA THR A 270 6.41 20.31 8.49
C THR A 270 4.98 20.39 9.05
N PRO A 271 4.16 19.33 8.88
CA PRO A 271 2.80 19.26 9.43
C PRO A 271 2.76 19.52 10.94
N ARG A 272 1.70 20.17 11.42
CA ARG A 272 1.47 20.49 12.83
C ARG A 272 -0.02 20.53 13.14
N GLU A 273 -0.40 19.98 14.27
CA GLU A 273 -1.77 20.07 14.78
C GLU A 273 -2.02 21.40 15.50
N GLY A 274 -3.23 21.94 15.37
CA GLY A 274 -3.70 23.09 16.15
C GLY A 274 -3.35 24.46 15.59
N VAL A 275 -2.75 24.53 14.40
CA VAL A 275 -2.45 25.80 13.72
C VAL A 275 -3.73 26.39 13.19
N VAL A 276 -3.98 27.68 13.45
CA VAL A 276 -5.18 28.37 12.98
C VAL A 276 -4.79 29.42 11.94
N VAL A 277 -5.41 29.35 10.78
CA VAL A 277 -5.11 30.20 9.62
C VAL A 277 -6.41 30.77 9.04
N ARG A 278 -6.38 32.03 8.59
CA ARG A 278 -7.39 32.58 7.68
C ARG A 278 -6.85 32.60 6.27
N GLY A 279 -7.69 32.38 5.28
CA GLY A 279 -7.29 32.45 3.90
C GLY A 279 -8.44 32.16 2.96
N ARG A 280 -8.13 31.97 1.69
CA ARG A 280 -9.10 31.59 0.67
C ARG A 280 -8.85 30.14 0.27
N ARG A 281 -9.90 29.32 0.33
CA ARG A 281 -9.88 27.96 -0.20
C ARG A 281 -9.82 27.99 -1.73
N GLN A 282 -8.84 27.30 -2.30
CA GLN A 282 -8.75 27.03 -3.73
C GLN A 282 -8.68 25.52 -3.95
N GLU A 283 -9.77 24.95 -4.49
CA GLU A 283 -9.81 23.55 -4.89
C GLU A 283 -8.77 23.24 -5.96
N VAL A 284 -8.15 22.07 -5.85
CA VAL A 284 -7.26 21.50 -6.85
C VAL A 284 -7.82 20.17 -7.27
N THR A 285 -8.13 20.04 -8.56
CA THR A 285 -8.69 18.81 -9.13
C THR A 285 -7.65 18.07 -9.95
N VAL A 286 -7.87 16.78 -10.18
CA VAL A 286 -7.05 15.98 -11.11
C VAL A 286 -7.01 16.63 -12.49
N THR A 287 -8.14 17.16 -13.00
CA THR A 287 -8.19 17.85 -14.28
C THR A 287 -7.23 19.03 -14.36
N MET A 288 -7.09 19.84 -13.31
CA MET A 288 -6.13 20.95 -13.29
C MET A 288 -4.68 20.47 -13.37
N ILE A 289 -4.37 19.30 -12.80
CA ILE A 289 -3.04 18.67 -12.87
C ILE A 289 -2.83 18.09 -14.28
N GLU A 290 -3.83 17.42 -14.84
CA GLU A 290 -3.77 16.86 -16.20
C GLU A 290 -3.69 17.95 -17.27
N ASP A 291 -4.31 19.11 -17.07
CA ASP A 291 -4.17 20.27 -17.97
C ASP A 291 -2.74 20.84 -17.94
N ALA A 292 -2.02 20.68 -16.82
CA ALA A 292 -0.63 21.13 -16.68
C ALA A 292 0.38 20.14 -17.27
N HIS A 293 0.21 18.83 -17.04
CA HIS A 293 1.24 17.81 -17.33
C HIS A 293 0.78 16.71 -18.29
N GLY A 294 -0.47 16.73 -18.71
CA GLY A 294 -1.13 15.59 -19.34
C GLY A 294 -1.58 14.53 -18.32
N PRO A 295 -2.36 13.53 -18.76
CA PRO A 295 -2.80 12.45 -17.89
C PRO A 295 -1.63 11.59 -17.41
N ARG A 296 -1.71 11.11 -16.16
CA ARG A 296 -0.75 10.15 -15.62
C ARG A 296 -0.70 8.90 -16.50
N ARG A 297 0.48 8.54 -17.03
CA ARG A 297 0.67 7.31 -17.83
C ARG A 297 1.80 6.44 -17.28
N PRO A 298 1.62 5.10 -17.18
CA PRO A 298 0.40 4.34 -17.52
C PRO A 298 -0.83 4.75 -16.69
N SER A 299 -2.05 4.46 -17.15
CA SER A 299 -3.22 4.77 -16.31
C SER A 299 -3.27 3.84 -15.08
N ALA A 300 -4.18 4.08 -14.15
CA ALA A 300 -4.38 3.13 -13.04
C ALA A 300 -4.84 1.74 -13.52
N ARG A 301 -5.41 1.59 -14.72
CA ARG A 301 -5.75 0.26 -15.30
C ARG A 301 -4.53 -0.53 -15.75
N GLU A 302 -3.45 0.16 -16.11
CA GLU A 302 -2.25 -0.42 -16.75
C GLU A 302 -1.04 -0.45 -15.81
N SER A 303 -1.06 0.37 -14.76
CA SER A 303 0.04 0.43 -13.80
C SER A 303 0.19 -0.88 -13.05
N VAL A 304 1.45 -1.24 -12.78
CA VAL A 304 1.78 -2.26 -11.79
C VAL A 304 1.12 -1.93 -10.46
N LYS A 305 0.72 -2.98 -9.73
CA LYS A 305 0.14 -2.88 -8.39
C LYS A 305 0.94 -3.65 -7.35
N ARG A 306 1.92 -4.44 -7.81
CA ARG A 306 2.81 -5.24 -7.00
C ARG A 306 4.24 -4.81 -7.28
N TRP A 307 4.91 -4.27 -6.26
CA TRP A 307 6.31 -3.88 -6.32
C TRP A 307 7.17 -4.84 -5.52
N ARG A 308 8.42 -4.99 -5.92
CA ARG A 308 9.42 -5.79 -5.21
C ARG A 308 10.44 -4.87 -4.57
N GLN A 309 10.61 -4.99 -3.26
CA GLN A 309 11.48 -4.11 -2.49
C GLN A 309 12.47 -4.94 -1.68
N ALA A 310 13.76 -4.84 -2.00
CA ALA A 310 14.78 -5.56 -1.24
C ALA A 310 15.19 -4.75 -0.01
N PHE A 311 15.09 -5.34 1.18
CA PHE A 311 15.69 -4.79 2.38
C PHE A 311 17.16 -5.21 2.44
N VAL A 312 18.06 -4.24 2.54
CA VAL A 312 19.51 -4.45 2.51
C VAL A 312 20.14 -3.88 3.77
N LEU A 313 20.81 -4.74 4.54
CA LEU A 313 21.63 -4.35 5.68
C LEU A 313 23.10 -4.22 5.24
N VAL A 314 23.63 -3.00 5.29
CA VAL A 314 25.05 -2.72 5.14
C VAL A 314 25.67 -2.62 6.53
N GLY A 315 26.51 -3.58 6.91
CA GLY A 315 27.04 -3.63 8.27
C GLY A 315 28.56 -3.55 8.37
N GLU A 316 29.09 -3.32 9.58
CA GLU A 316 30.54 -3.28 9.80
C GLU A 316 31.22 -4.62 9.42
N PRO A 317 32.33 -4.63 8.65
CA PRO A 317 32.97 -5.87 8.19
C PRO A 317 33.31 -6.84 9.33
N GLY A 318 32.80 -8.06 9.24
CA GLY A 318 33.02 -9.10 10.24
C GLY A 318 32.33 -8.86 11.60
N GLY A 319 31.38 -7.91 11.67
CA GLY A 319 30.53 -7.70 12.84
C GLY A 319 29.47 -8.78 13.01
N GLU A 320 29.02 -9.01 14.25
CA GLU A 320 27.84 -9.82 14.54
C GLU A 320 26.57 -9.03 14.19
N ARG A 321 25.69 -9.60 13.36
CA ARG A 321 24.51 -8.90 12.81
C ARG A 321 23.18 -9.55 13.14
N GLU A 322 23.17 -10.58 13.98
CA GLU A 322 21.97 -11.37 14.26
C GLU A 322 20.82 -10.48 14.79
N GLU A 323 21.09 -9.65 15.79
CA GLU A 323 20.09 -8.72 16.34
C GLU A 323 19.60 -7.69 15.31
N ALA A 324 20.51 -7.12 14.51
CA ALA A 324 20.17 -6.15 13.48
C ALA A 324 19.29 -6.79 12.39
N LEU A 325 19.60 -8.03 12.00
CA LEU A 325 18.82 -8.80 11.02
C LEU A 325 17.44 -9.16 11.56
N GLU A 326 17.34 -9.61 12.80
CA GLU A 326 16.04 -9.90 13.44
C GLU A 326 15.17 -8.64 13.52
N LYS A 327 15.76 -7.50 13.86
CA LYS A 327 15.05 -6.22 13.90
C LYS A 327 14.60 -5.78 12.51
N LEU A 328 15.50 -5.87 11.52
CA LEU A 328 15.17 -5.50 10.15
C LEU A 328 14.12 -6.42 9.54
N GLU A 329 14.11 -7.70 9.88
CA GLU A 329 13.07 -8.65 9.49
C GLU A 329 11.70 -8.27 10.07
N ARG A 330 11.63 -7.81 11.33
CA ARG A 330 10.38 -7.27 11.91
C ARG A 330 9.88 -6.06 11.13
N TYR A 331 10.79 -5.14 10.80
CA TYR A 331 10.46 -3.91 10.05
C TYR A 331 9.98 -4.26 8.64
N ARG A 332 10.70 -5.14 7.94
CA ARG A 332 10.37 -5.62 6.60
C ARG A 332 8.98 -6.24 6.55
N ARG A 333 8.66 -7.12 7.50
CA ARG A 333 7.34 -7.76 7.58
C ARG A 333 6.25 -6.73 7.85
N ARG A 334 6.45 -5.83 8.83
CA ARG A 334 5.43 -4.84 9.16
C ARG A 334 5.21 -3.83 8.04
N TRP A 335 6.26 -3.43 7.35
CA TRP A 335 6.19 -2.51 6.20
C TRP A 335 5.21 -2.98 5.13
N GLY A 336 5.21 -4.27 4.79
CA GLY A 336 4.28 -4.79 3.79
C GLY A 336 2.81 -4.64 4.16
N HIS A 337 2.49 -4.70 5.46
CA HIS A 337 1.15 -4.38 5.96
C HIS A 337 0.85 -2.90 5.88
N VAL A 338 1.75 -2.08 6.44
CA VAL A 338 1.57 -0.62 6.49
C VAL A 338 1.39 -0.04 5.08
N PHE A 339 2.21 -0.45 4.10
CA PHE A 339 2.04 -0.03 2.71
C PHE A 339 0.68 -0.44 2.14
N TYR A 340 0.27 -1.70 2.37
CA TYR A 340 -1.00 -2.23 1.85
C TYR A 340 -2.20 -1.46 2.42
N ASP A 341 -2.17 -1.17 3.72
CA ASP A 341 -3.23 -0.44 4.42
C ASP A 341 -3.28 1.03 3.96
N LYS A 342 -2.12 1.70 3.89
CA LYS A 342 -2.02 3.09 3.41
C LYS A 342 -2.42 3.25 1.94
N ALA A 343 -2.26 2.19 1.14
CA ALA A 343 -2.68 2.13 -0.25
C ALA A 343 -4.16 1.77 -0.43
N GLU A 344 -4.94 1.71 0.65
CA GLU A 344 -6.34 1.25 0.65
C GLU A 344 -6.51 -0.06 -0.13
N GLU A 345 -5.59 -0.99 0.09
CA GLU A 345 -5.62 -2.33 -0.50
C GLU A 345 -5.41 -2.37 -2.02
N ARG A 346 -5.14 -1.23 -2.66
CA ARG A 346 -4.97 -1.13 -4.12
C ARG A 346 -3.56 -1.50 -4.58
N GLY A 347 -2.59 -1.49 -3.67
CA GLY A 347 -1.18 -1.73 -3.98
C GLY A 347 -0.49 -2.62 -2.93
N ARG A 348 0.59 -3.29 -3.33
CA ARG A 348 1.36 -4.17 -2.43
C ARG A 348 2.85 -4.15 -2.72
N VAL A 349 3.63 -4.29 -1.67
CA VAL A 349 5.07 -4.54 -1.74
C VAL A 349 5.38 -5.98 -1.34
N VAL A 350 6.20 -6.65 -2.14
CA VAL A 350 6.79 -7.94 -1.83
C VAL A 350 8.23 -7.72 -1.44
N THR A 351 8.51 -7.99 -0.18
CA THR A 351 9.77 -7.57 0.45
C THR A 351 10.77 -8.71 0.62
N THR A 352 10.40 -9.94 0.27
CA THR A 352 11.32 -11.10 0.31
C THR A 352 12.28 -11.11 -0.88
N LEU A 353 13.51 -11.57 -0.65
CA LEU A 353 14.50 -11.72 -1.72
C LEU A 353 14.10 -12.73 -2.79
N SER A 354 13.41 -13.82 -2.41
CA SER A 354 12.92 -14.84 -3.35
C SER A 354 11.76 -14.34 -4.20
N GLY A 355 11.02 -13.30 -3.77
CA GLY A 355 9.85 -12.78 -4.46
C GLY A 355 8.54 -13.47 -4.10
N CYS A 356 8.61 -14.45 -3.19
CA CYS A 356 7.42 -15.03 -2.61
C CYS A 356 6.76 -14.04 -1.64
N ASP A 357 5.44 -13.93 -1.69
CA ASP A 357 4.69 -13.03 -0.82
C ASP A 357 4.47 -13.73 0.54
N ASP A 358 5.03 -13.17 1.62
CA ASP A 358 4.95 -13.73 2.97
C ASP A 358 4.02 -12.94 3.91
N LEU A 359 3.25 -11.98 3.36
CA LEU A 359 2.28 -11.20 4.11
C LEU A 359 1.00 -12.02 4.35
N PRO A 360 0.48 -12.05 5.59
CA PRO A 360 -0.73 -12.79 5.90
C PRO A 360 -2.00 -12.17 5.32
N ARG A 361 -2.14 -10.84 5.16
CA ARG A 361 -3.26 -10.25 4.39
C ARG A 361 -2.99 -10.54 2.91
N TRP A 362 -3.91 -11.15 2.17
CA TRP A 362 -3.74 -11.51 0.76
C TRP A 362 -4.81 -10.88 -0.15
N GLY A 363 -5.21 -9.62 0.07
CA GLY A 363 -6.28 -9.08 -0.76
C GLY A 363 -5.92 -8.97 -2.24
N PHE A 364 -6.96 -8.79 -3.05
CA PHE A 364 -6.87 -8.61 -4.49
C PHE A 364 -6.18 -7.28 -4.76
N VAL A 365 -4.88 -7.34 -4.95
CA VAL A 365 -4.13 -6.25 -5.53
C VAL A 365 -4.53 -6.22 -7.00
N THR A 366 -5.26 -5.21 -7.42
CA THR A 366 -6.02 -5.25 -8.67
C THR A 366 -5.18 -4.99 -9.90
N SER A 367 -4.46 -6.04 -10.27
CA SER A 367 -4.08 -6.37 -11.64
C SER A 367 -4.34 -7.87 -11.79
N ALA A 368 -4.52 -8.38 -13.01
CA ALA A 368 -4.59 -9.83 -13.27
C ALA A 368 -3.30 -10.60 -12.89
N GLU A 369 -2.35 -9.93 -12.23
CA GLU A 369 -1.04 -10.46 -11.91
C GLU A 369 -1.12 -11.41 -10.70
N GLY A 370 -0.87 -12.68 -10.98
CA GLY A 370 -0.72 -13.73 -9.98
C GLY A 370 -2.00 -14.53 -9.69
N TRP A 371 -3.13 -14.20 -10.33
CA TRP A 371 -4.34 -15.02 -10.31
C TRP A 371 -4.53 -15.74 -11.64
N GLU A 372 -4.54 -17.06 -11.60
CA GLU A 372 -4.89 -17.92 -12.72
C GLU A 372 -6.36 -18.28 -12.62
N VAL A 373 -7.11 -18.07 -13.72
CA VAL A 373 -8.51 -18.47 -13.82
C VAL A 373 -8.57 -19.78 -14.60
N GLU A 374 -9.06 -20.83 -13.96
CA GLU A 374 -9.21 -22.16 -14.54
C GLU A 374 -10.67 -22.62 -14.48
N GLY A 375 -11.12 -23.35 -15.51
CA GLY A 375 -12.48 -23.92 -15.54
C GLY A 375 -13.57 -22.97 -16.03
N GLY A 376 -14.63 -23.54 -16.60
CA GLY A 376 -15.72 -22.82 -17.27
C GLY A 376 -15.27 -21.98 -18.46
N SER A 377 -16.21 -21.28 -19.08
CA SER A 377 -15.90 -20.09 -19.87
C SER A 377 -16.32 -18.89 -19.02
N ALA A 378 -15.36 -18.18 -18.43
CA ALA A 378 -15.62 -16.94 -17.71
C ALA A 378 -14.73 -15.85 -18.27
N GLU A 379 -15.31 -14.69 -18.59
CA GLU A 379 -14.53 -13.49 -18.87
C GLU A 379 -14.17 -12.85 -17.52
N ALA A 380 -12.87 -12.84 -17.19
CA ALA A 380 -12.36 -12.13 -16.03
C ALA A 380 -12.09 -10.67 -16.42
N GLY A 381 -12.89 -9.76 -15.88
CA GLY A 381 -12.63 -8.33 -15.95
C GLY A 381 -11.91 -7.89 -14.68
N VAL A 382 -10.67 -7.40 -14.81
CA VAL A 382 -9.99 -6.75 -13.68
C VAL A 382 -10.20 -5.25 -13.77
N GLU A 383 -10.88 -4.69 -12.78
CA GLU A 383 -10.98 -3.26 -12.58
C GLU A 383 -10.17 -2.84 -11.35
N VAL A 384 -9.81 -1.56 -11.27
CA VAL A 384 -9.02 -1.05 -10.15
C VAL A 384 -9.83 -1.14 -8.86
N GLY A 385 -9.39 -1.99 -7.92
CA GLY A 385 -10.06 -2.26 -6.65
C GLY A 385 -10.97 -3.51 -6.60
N HIS A 386 -11.22 -4.23 -7.71
CA HIS A 386 -11.93 -5.52 -7.68
C HIS A 386 -11.68 -6.46 -8.88
N LEU A 387 -11.93 -7.75 -8.70
CA LEU A 387 -11.99 -8.77 -9.75
C LEU A 387 -13.46 -9.11 -10.05
N ALA A 388 -13.90 -8.92 -11.29
CA ALA A 388 -15.21 -9.35 -11.76
C ALA A 388 -15.10 -10.61 -12.62
N LEU A 389 -15.92 -11.61 -12.31
CA LEU A 389 -15.99 -12.87 -13.03
C LEU A 389 -17.41 -13.06 -13.53
N GLN A 390 -17.58 -13.12 -14.85
CA GLN A 390 -18.86 -13.38 -15.46
C GLN A 390 -18.90 -14.80 -16.00
N ALA A 391 -19.80 -15.64 -15.48
CA ALA A 391 -19.99 -17.00 -15.98
C ALA A 391 -20.70 -17.00 -17.34
N SER A 392 -20.19 -17.80 -18.28
CA SER A 392 -20.83 -17.97 -19.60
C SER A 392 -21.30 -19.40 -19.91
N ASP A 393 -20.98 -20.40 -19.08
CA ASP A 393 -21.45 -21.79 -19.28
C ASP A 393 -21.94 -22.49 -18.00
N GLY A 394 -22.08 -21.76 -16.89
CA GLY A 394 -22.60 -22.27 -15.62
C GLY A 394 -21.73 -23.34 -14.94
N ARG A 395 -20.46 -23.49 -15.36
CA ARG A 395 -19.50 -24.39 -14.73
C ARG A 395 -18.77 -23.71 -13.58
N ALA A 396 -18.19 -24.53 -12.70
CA ALA A 396 -17.34 -24.04 -11.63
C ALA A 396 -16.13 -23.28 -12.21
N VAL A 397 -15.85 -22.12 -11.61
CA VAL A 397 -14.71 -21.27 -11.93
C VAL A 397 -13.74 -21.33 -10.75
N THR A 398 -12.48 -21.61 -11.03
CA THR A 398 -11.41 -21.69 -10.03
C THR A 398 -10.46 -20.52 -10.22
N LEU A 399 -10.19 -19.81 -9.14
CA LEU A 399 -9.22 -18.73 -9.05
C LEU A 399 -8.06 -19.22 -8.21
N ARG A 400 -6.86 -19.21 -8.77
CA ARG A 400 -5.67 -19.68 -8.08
C ARG A 400 -4.66 -18.54 -7.94
N ARG A 401 -4.22 -18.25 -6.72
CA ARG A 401 -3.12 -17.32 -6.42
C ARG A 401 -1.87 -18.09 -6.00
N GLY A 402 -0.84 -18.09 -6.84
CA GLY A 402 0.45 -18.71 -6.54
C GLY A 402 1.52 -17.72 -6.06
N GLY A 403 2.72 -18.22 -5.76
CA GLY A 403 3.88 -17.41 -5.38
C GLY A 403 3.84 -16.90 -3.93
N LEU A 404 3.22 -17.70 -3.06
CA LEU A 404 3.03 -17.44 -1.65
C LEU A 404 4.13 -18.16 -0.84
N CYS A 405 4.49 -17.62 0.32
CA CYS A 405 5.38 -18.29 1.28
C CYS A 405 5.06 -17.91 2.73
N ALA A 406 3.79 -17.61 3.03
CA ALA A 406 3.41 -17.34 4.40
C ALA A 406 3.34 -18.66 5.18
N ALA A 407 4.08 -18.70 6.28
CA ALA A 407 3.90 -19.75 7.27
C ALA A 407 2.49 -19.68 7.85
N LEU A 408 1.79 -20.80 7.94
CA LEU A 408 0.54 -20.95 8.67
C LEU A 408 0.81 -21.36 10.12
N GLY A 409 0.07 -20.75 11.05
CA GLY A 409 -0.10 -21.24 12.42
C GLY A 409 -1.37 -22.07 12.51
N ARG A 410 -1.56 -22.79 13.62
CA ARG A 410 -2.61 -23.80 13.81
C ARG A 410 -4.04 -23.39 13.41
N VAL A 411 -4.40 -22.12 13.54
CA VAL A 411 -5.71 -21.59 13.15
C VAL A 411 -5.51 -20.29 12.38
N ARG A 412 -6.23 -20.13 11.26
CA ARG A 412 -6.26 -18.92 10.45
C ARG A 412 -7.69 -18.53 10.14
N TYR A 413 -7.97 -17.24 10.20
CA TYR A 413 -9.23 -16.65 9.77
C TYR A 413 -9.07 -16.11 8.37
N TRP A 414 -10.13 -16.24 7.57
CA TRP A 414 -10.18 -15.67 6.24
C TRP A 414 -11.37 -14.78 6.08
N ARG A 415 -11.20 -13.70 5.33
CA ARG A 415 -12.25 -12.74 4.98
C ARG A 415 -12.39 -12.73 3.46
N VAL A 416 -13.57 -13.06 2.95
CA VAL A 416 -13.94 -12.86 1.55
C VAL A 416 -14.93 -11.72 1.49
N VAL A 417 -14.63 -10.69 0.70
CA VAL A 417 -15.57 -9.61 0.43
C VAL A 417 -16.06 -9.79 -1.00
N ALA A 418 -17.35 -10.11 -1.15
CA ALA A 418 -17.93 -10.46 -2.43
C ALA A 418 -19.36 -9.97 -2.61
N ALA A 419 -19.72 -9.64 -3.85
CA ALA A 419 -21.09 -9.46 -4.30
C ALA A 419 -21.36 -10.41 -5.46
N VAL A 420 -22.55 -11.03 -5.47
CA VAL A 420 -22.99 -11.90 -6.57
C VAL A 420 -24.29 -11.38 -7.13
N ASP A 421 -24.31 -11.08 -8.42
CA ASP A 421 -25.48 -10.60 -9.15
C ASP A 421 -25.85 -11.55 -10.31
N GLY A 422 -27.10 -11.49 -10.79
CA GLY A 422 -27.57 -12.26 -11.95
C GLY A 422 -27.82 -13.76 -11.69
N ALA A 423 -27.77 -14.23 -10.45
CA ALA A 423 -28.05 -15.62 -10.07
C ALA A 423 -29.54 -15.85 -9.75
N GLU A 424 -30.44 -15.56 -10.70
CA GLU A 424 -31.89 -15.65 -10.49
C GLU A 424 -32.32 -17.04 -10.01
N GLY A 425 -33.06 -17.10 -8.89
CA GLY A 425 -33.66 -18.33 -8.37
C GLY A 425 -32.83 -19.11 -7.35
N SER A 426 -31.60 -18.66 -7.02
CA SER A 426 -30.87 -19.12 -5.84
C SER A 426 -30.82 -18.03 -4.77
N CYS A 427 -30.76 -18.40 -3.49
CA CYS A 427 -30.46 -17.44 -2.40
C CYS A 427 -28.95 -17.34 -2.14
N ALA A 428 -28.19 -18.39 -2.47
CA ALA A 428 -26.76 -18.44 -2.29
C ALA A 428 -26.08 -19.38 -3.30
N ILE A 429 -24.79 -19.20 -3.53
CA ILE A 429 -23.95 -20.12 -4.31
C ILE A 429 -22.85 -20.72 -3.44
N SER A 430 -22.41 -21.91 -3.80
CA SER A 430 -21.33 -22.62 -3.09
C SER A 430 -19.98 -22.12 -3.57
N ALA A 431 -19.07 -21.88 -2.62
CA ALA A 431 -17.67 -21.65 -2.91
C ALA A 431 -16.78 -22.49 -1.98
N THR A 432 -15.60 -22.88 -2.45
CA THR A 432 -14.60 -23.61 -1.68
C THR A 432 -13.28 -22.88 -1.74
N LEU A 433 -12.74 -22.55 -0.58
CA LEU A 433 -11.41 -21.95 -0.42
C LEU A 433 -10.43 -23.05 0.01
N ARG A 434 -9.29 -23.16 -0.66
CA ARG A 434 -8.22 -24.12 -0.33
C ARG A 434 -6.88 -23.43 -0.15
N TRP A 435 -6.10 -23.98 0.77
CA TRP A 435 -4.71 -23.62 1.03
C TRP A 435 -3.84 -24.73 0.53
N LEU A 436 -2.89 -24.38 -0.32
CA LEU A 436 -2.01 -25.36 -0.95
C LEU A 436 -0.57 -25.05 -0.58
N ASP A 437 0.23 -26.09 -0.37
CA ASP A 437 1.68 -25.94 -0.28
C ASP A 437 2.28 -25.62 -1.67
N ALA A 438 3.60 -25.43 -1.71
CA ALA A 438 4.31 -25.14 -2.97
C ALA A 438 4.22 -26.29 -4.01
N ALA A 439 3.91 -27.52 -3.58
CA ALA A 439 3.70 -28.68 -4.44
C ALA A 439 2.23 -28.84 -4.90
N GLY A 440 1.32 -28.00 -4.39
CA GLY A 440 -0.11 -28.05 -4.69
C GLY A 440 -0.90 -28.99 -3.78
N ALA A 441 -0.31 -29.51 -2.70
CA ALA A 441 -1.04 -30.35 -1.75
C ALA A 441 -1.89 -29.49 -0.80
N THR A 442 -3.12 -29.92 -0.56
CA THR A 442 -4.05 -29.22 0.33
C THR A 442 -3.58 -29.26 1.79
N LEU A 443 -3.26 -28.09 2.33
CA LEU A 443 -2.95 -27.84 3.75
C LEU A 443 -4.21 -27.65 4.58
N GLY A 444 -5.28 -27.15 3.96
CA GLY A 444 -6.60 -26.97 4.56
C GLY A 444 -7.64 -26.58 3.51
N GLU A 445 -8.92 -26.58 3.89
CA GLU A 445 -10.03 -26.11 3.04
C GLU A 445 -11.20 -25.59 3.89
N ALA A 446 -12.01 -24.71 3.30
CA ALA A 446 -13.22 -24.17 3.88
C ALA A 446 -14.32 -24.03 2.82
N ALA A 447 -15.55 -24.38 3.19
CA ALA A 447 -16.73 -24.14 2.38
C ALA A 447 -17.35 -22.78 2.75
N LEU A 448 -17.76 -22.03 1.74
CA LEU A 448 -18.42 -20.74 1.85
C LEU A 448 -19.77 -20.80 1.13
N SER A 449 -20.76 -20.07 1.66
CA SER A 449 -22.06 -19.88 1.03
C SER A 449 -22.23 -18.39 0.73
N LEU A 450 -22.10 -18.01 -0.54
CA LEU A 450 -22.12 -16.61 -0.97
C LEU A 450 -23.56 -16.20 -1.31
N ALA A 451 -24.09 -15.18 -0.65
CA ALA A 451 -25.37 -14.57 -0.97
C ALA A 451 -25.40 -14.01 -2.39
N THR A 452 -26.58 -14.04 -3.00
CA THR A 452 -26.84 -13.70 -4.42
C THR A 452 -27.76 -12.49 -4.58
N ASP A 453 -27.78 -11.60 -3.58
CA ASP A 453 -28.66 -10.43 -3.54
C ASP A 453 -28.05 -9.19 -4.20
N GLY A 454 -26.93 -9.33 -4.91
CA GLY A 454 -26.18 -8.24 -5.54
C GLY A 454 -25.50 -7.29 -4.56
N ARG A 455 -25.64 -7.50 -3.24
CA ARG A 455 -24.96 -6.68 -2.23
C ARG A 455 -23.59 -7.26 -1.90
N GLU A 456 -22.75 -6.38 -1.37
CA GLU A 456 -21.48 -6.78 -0.83
C GLU A 456 -21.66 -7.39 0.55
N HIS A 457 -21.05 -8.55 0.76
CA HIS A 457 -21.03 -9.23 2.04
C HIS A 457 -19.61 -9.61 2.41
N THR A 458 -19.33 -9.61 3.71
CA THR A 458 -18.10 -10.16 4.28
C THR A 458 -18.35 -11.58 4.76
N TYR A 459 -17.62 -12.56 4.22
CA TYR A 459 -17.69 -13.95 4.62
C TYR A 459 -16.41 -14.33 5.37
N THR A 460 -16.56 -14.97 6.52
CA THR A 460 -15.42 -15.46 7.30
C THR A 460 -15.32 -16.98 7.29
N ALA A 461 -14.09 -17.49 7.24
CA ALA A 461 -13.82 -18.92 7.37
C ALA A 461 -12.62 -19.17 8.29
N GLU A 462 -12.79 -20.10 9.24
CA GLU A 462 -11.70 -20.60 10.07
C GLU A 462 -11.12 -21.87 9.44
N VAL A 463 -9.79 -21.91 9.29
CA VAL A 463 -9.09 -23.11 8.81
C VAL A 463 -7.93 -23.47 9.72
N VAL A 464 -7.92 -24.76 10.09
CA VAL A 464 -6.83 -25.40 10.79
C VAL A 464 -5.86 -25.96 9.75
N ALA A 465 -4.79 -25.24 9.49
CA ALA A 465 -3.76 -25.67 8.55
C ALA A 465 -2.36 -25.35 9.11
N THR A 466 -1.42 -26.27 8.94
CA THR A 466 -0.03 -26.11 9.39
C THR A 466 0.91 -26.35 8.23
N GLY A 467 1.88 -25.45 8.01
CA GLY A 467 2.81 -25.52 6.89
C GLY A 467 3.01 -24.16 6.23
N GLU A 468 3.81 -24.11 5.18
CA GLU A 468 4.03 -22.91 4.37
C GLU A 468 3.07 -22.92 3.18
N VAL A 469 2.24 -21.89 3.05
CA VAL A 469 1.32 -21.76 1.91
C VAL A 469 2.08 -21.31 0.70
N GLY A 470 2.01 -22.12 -0.37
CA GLY A 470 2.51 -21.81 -1.70
C GLY A 470 1.45 -21.23 -2.62
N ALA A 471 0.17 -21.57 -2.41
CA ALA A 471 -0.94 -21.03 -3.18
C ALA A 471 -2.29 -21.03 -2.44
N LEU A 472 -3.20 -20.18 -2.90
CA LEU A 472 -4.61 -20.15 -2.50
C LEU A 472 -5.48 -20.46 -3.71
N GLU A 473 -6.60 -21.16 -3.47
CA GLU A 473 -7.54 -21.52 -4.53
C GLU A 473 -8.97 -21.24 -4.07
N LEU A 474 -9.71 -20.38 -4.79
CA LEU A 474 -11.13 -20.16 -4.60
C LEU A 474 -11.89 -20.76 -5.78
N THR A 475 -12.66 -21.82 -5.53
CA THR A 475 -13.53 -22.44 -6.53
C THR A 475 -14.96 -22.03 -6.25
N VAL A 476 -15.67 -21.50 -7.24
CA VAL A 476 -17.05 -21.03 -7.11
C VAL A 476 -17.95 -21.70 -8.14
N GLU A 477 -19.09 -22.22 -7.70
CA GLU A 477 -20.14 -22.73 -8.58
C GLU A 477 -21.02 -21.56 -9.04
N LEU A 478 -20.63 -20.91 -10.14
CA LEU A 478 -21.27 -19.69 -10.63
C LEU A 478 -22.31 -20.04 -11.73
N PRO A 479 -23.62 -19.75 -11.53
CA PRO A 479 -24.66 -19.98 -12.54
C PRO A 479 -24.40 -19.20 -13.82
N GLU A 480 -24.89 -19.71 -14.96
CA GLU A 480 -24.78 -19.01 -16.25
C GLU A 480 -25.38 -17.60 -16.17
N GLY A 481 -24.62 -16.59 -16.61
CA GLY A 481 -25.05 -15.18 -16.58
C GLY A 481 -24.83 -14.47 -15.24
N ALA A 482 -24.49 -15.21 -14.16
CA ALA A 482 -24.15 -14.58 -12.89
C ALA A 482 -22.77 -13.92 -12.94
N THR A 483 -22.64 -12.83 -12.20
CA THR A 483 -21.39 -12.08 -12.04
C THR A 483 -20.98 -12.13 -10.57
N LEU A 484 -19.79 -12.64 -10.31
CA LEU A 484 -19.13 -12.56 -9.00
C LEU A 484 -18.15 -11.41 -9.01
N VAL A 485 -18.33 -10.45 -8.11
CA VAL A 485 -17.38 -9.37 -7.85
C VAL A 485 -16.66 -9.68 -6.55
N LEU A 486 -15.35 -9.93 -6.64
CA LEU A 486 -14.47 -10.13 -5.50
C LEU A 486 -13.68 -8.85 -5.23
N ARG A 487 -13.79 -8.33 -4.00
CA ARG A 487 -13.02 -7.17 -3.55
C ARG A 487 -11.86 -7.54 -2.65
N GLY A 488 -12.01 -8.59 -1.84
CA GLY A 488 -11.00 -8.99 -0.87
C GLY A 488 -10.99 -10.51 -0.66
N LEU A 489 -9.79 -11.08 -0.56
CA LEU A 489 -9.56 -12.40 0.02
C LEU A 489 -8.41 -12.26 1.01
N GLU A 490 -8.70 -12.06 2.28
CA GLU A 490 -7.66 -11.85 3.29
C GLU A 490 -7.46 -13.11 4.10
N GLY A 491 -6.20 -13.47 4.34
CA GLY A 491 -5.83 -14.43 5.37
C GLY A 491 -5.39 -13.69 6.63
N ARG A 492 -5.68 -14.25 7.80
CA ARG A 492 -5.34 -13.64 9.08
C ARG A 492 -4.84 -14.71 10.03
N THR A 493 -3.76 -14.39 10.73
CA THR A 493 -3.14 -15.28 11.70
C THR A 493 -3.66 -14.89 13.07
N ALA A 494 -4.29 -15.82 13.79
CA ALA A 494 -4.75 -15.57 15.17
C ALA A 494 -3.59 -15.23 16.14
N ALA A 495 -2.34 -15.45 15.74
CA ALA A 495 -1.17 -15.18 16.56
C ALA A 495 -0.56 -13.77 16.35
N SER A 496 -1.06 -12.97 15.40
CA SER A 496 -0.46 -11.68 15.04
C SER A 496 -1.40 -10.48 15.15
N PHE A 497 -2.64 -10.67 15.55
CA PHE A 497 -3.62 -9.59 15.66
C PHE A 497 -4.39 -9.72 16.97
N PRO A 498 -4.63 -8.60 17.68
CA PRO A 498 -5.44 -8.59 18.88
C PRO A 498 -6.93 -8.85 18.55
N ASP A 499 -7.60 -9.47 19.50
CA ASP A 499 -9.05 -9.69 19.59
C ASP A 499 -9.37 -9.28 21.04
N ARG A 500 -9.73 -8.00 21.20
CA ARG A 500 -9.79 -7.31 22.49
C ARG A 500 -11.00 -7.75 23.30
N ASP A 501 -12.11 -8.06 22.66
CA ASP A 501 -13.35 -8.46 23.31
C ASP A 501 -13.56 -9.98 23.37
N GLY A 502 -12.79 -10.75 22.60
CA GLY A 502 -12.73 -12.20 22.65
C GLY A 502 -13.86 -12.88 21.89
N ASP A 503 -14.49 -12.18 20.95
CA ASP A 503 -15.66 -12.65 20.21
C ASP A 503 -15.31 -13.56 19.01
N GLY A 504 -14.00 -13.66 18.71
CA GLY A 504 -13.45 -14.46 17.63
C GLY A 504 -13.24 -13.70 16.31
N VAL A 505 -13.54 -12.40 16.29
CA VAL A 505 -13.22 -11.43 15.23
C VAL A 505 -12.02 -10.61 15.68
N LEU A 506 -11.12 -10.29 14.75
CA LEU A 506 -9.90 -9.54 15.09
C LEU A 506 -10.19 -8.03 15.08
N ASP A 507 -9.60 -7.29 16.01
CA ASP A 507 -9.83 -5.86 16.28
C ASP A 507 -9.84 -4.92 15.07
N ASP A 508 -9.13 -5.28 14.02
CA ASP A 508 -8.92 -4.47 12.82
C ASP A 508 -9.96 -4.77 11.70
N VAL A 509 -10.82 -5.75 11.89
CA VAL A 509 -12.02 -6.04 11.05
C VAL A 509 -13.29 -6.22 11.86
N ASP A 510 -13.17 -6.19 13.17
CA ASP A 510 -14.30 -6.14 14.07
C ASP A 510 -15.00 -4.80 13.91
N ASN A 511 -16.27 -4.83 13.51
CA ASN A 511 -17.10 -3.63 13.45
C ASN A 511 -17.44 -3.10 14.86
N CYS A 512 -17.08 -3.84 15.91
CA CYS A 512 -17.13 -3.47 17.31
C CYS A 512 -15.92 -3.96 18.14
N PRO A 513 -14.70 -3.42 17.94
CA PRO A 513 -13.43 -3.93 18.53
C PRO A 513 -13.30 -3.97 20.05
N GLU A 514 -14.36 -3.61 20.78
CA GLU A 514 -14.43 -3.52 22.23
C GLU A 514 -15.75 -4.14 22.75
N SER A 515 -16.55 -4.80 21.92
CA SER A 515 -17.91 -5.25 22.26
C SER A 515 -18.32 -6.51 21.52
N ASP A 516 -18.25 -7.64 22.24
CA ASP A 516 -18.51 -8.99 21.73
C ASP A 516 -19.73 -9.08 20.81
N ASN A 517 -19.48 -9.30 19.52
CA ASN A 517 -20.50 -9.43 18.50
C ASN A 517 -20.07 -10.35 17.33
N PRO A 518 -19.94 -11.68 17.55
CA PRO A 518 -19.35 -12.60 16.57
C PRO A 518 -20.09 -12.66 15.22
N ALA A 519 -21.34 -12.19 15.19
CA ALA A 519 -22.18 -12.14 13.99
C ALA A 519 -22.00 -10.87 13.15
N GLN A 520 -21.24 -9.88 13.64
CA GLN A 520 -20.85 -8.65 12.93
C GLN A 520 -22.03 -7.97 12.22
N ARG A 521 -23.19 -7.92 12.89
CA ARG A 521 -24.39 -7.29 12.33
C ARG A 521 -24.21 -5.78 12.29
N ASP A 522 -24.58 -5.21 11.17
CA ASP A 522 -24.58 -3.78 10.88
C ASP A 522 -25.81 -3.55 9.98
N GLU A 523 -26.94 -3.19 10.59
CA GLU A 523 -28.22 -3.09 9.87
C GLU A 523 -28.30 -1.85 8.97
N ASP A 524 -27.56 -0.79 9.27
CA ASP A 524 -27.60 0.47 8.53
C ASP A 524 -26.40 0.69 7.59
N GLY A 525 -25.37 -0.16 7.67
CA GLY A 525 -24.26 -0.27 6.74
C GLY A 525 -23.23 0.84 6.90
N ASP A 526 -23.09 1.41 8.09
CA ASP A 526 -22.15 2.50 8.37
C ASP A 526 -20.75 2.03 8.77
N GLY A 527 -20.57 0.72 8.95
CA GLY A 527 -19.31 0.08 9.30
C GLY A 527 -19.07 -0.06 10.80
N ALA A 528 -19.97 0.45 11.66
CA ALA A 528 -20.04 0.14 13.08
C ALA A 528 -21.09 -0.97 13.30
N GLY A 529 -20.80 -1.91 14.20
CA GLY A 529 -21.76 -2.97 14.49
C GLY A 529 -22.85 -2.55 15.46
N ASP A 530 -24.02 -3.17 15.31
CA ASP A 530 -25.20 -2.93 16.17
C ASP A 530 -24.88 -3.01 17.69
N ALA A 531 -23.82 -3.73 18.06
CA ALA A 531 -23.39 -3.97 19.44
C ALA A 531 -22.64 -2.79 20.08
N CYS A 532 -21.86 -2.05 19.30
CA CYS A 532 -21.07 -0.90 19.74
C CYS A 532 -21.66 0.42 19.24
N ASP A 533 -22.69 0.33 18.40
CA ASP A 533 -23.48 1.45 17.94
C ASP A 533 -24.33 2.00 19.10
N GLY A 534 -23.66 2.80 19.93
CA GLY A 534 -24.14 3.26 21.22
C GLY A 534 -25.27 4.26 21.08
N GLY A 535 -26.52 3.78 20.96
CA GLY A 535 -27.74 4.51 21.30
C GLY A 535 -27.77 5.99 20.87
N GLY A 536 -27.52 6.25 19.59
CA GLY A 536 -27.39 7.59 19.02
C GLY A 536 -28.46 7.95 18.02
N ALA A 537 -29.72 7.55 18.26
CA ALA A 537 -30.91 7.98 17.51
C ALA A 537 -30.76 7.90 15.99
N CYS A 538 -31.36 6.85 15.42
CA CYS A 538 -32.15 6.91 14.20
C CYS A 538 -32.46 8.36 13.85
N ALA A 539 -31.81 8.89 12.81
CA ALA A 539 -32.16 10.18 12.24
C ALA A 539 -33.62 10.04 11.79
N THR A 540 -34.52 10.36 12.71
CA THR A 540 -35.94 10.45 12.48
C THR A 540 -36.09 11.48 11.37
N ARG A 541 -36.24 11.00 10.14
CA ARG A 541 -37.00 11.74 9.15
C ARG A 541 -38.28 12.19 9.86
N PRO A 542 -38.64 13.48 9.84
CA PRO A 542 -39.87 13.92 10.46
C PRO A 542 -41.02 13.12 9.83
N SER A 543 -41.78 12.50 10.72
CA SER A 543 -42.97 11.69 10.47
C SER A 543 -43.83 12.16 9.29
N GLY A 544 -44.17 11.22 8.41
CA GLY A 544 -45.30 11.33 7.49
C GLY A 544 -45.59 10.00 6.78
N SER A 545 -46.48 9.19 7.37
CA SER A 545 -47.03 7.90 6.90
C SER A 545 -46.01 6.75 6.74
N GLY A 546 -46.07 5.61 7.40
CA GLY A 546 -47.20 4.79 7.85
C GLY A 546 -46.93 3.38 7.32
N ASP A 547 -46.94 2.36 8.21
CA ASP A 547 -46.61 0.92 7.99
C ASP A 547 -45.08 0.63 8.07
N GLY A 548 -44.52 -0.23 8.92
CA GLY A 548 -45.04 -1.25 9.83
C GLY A 548 -44.01 -2.40 9.88
N CYS A 549 -43.00 -2.31 10.76
CA CYS A 549 -42.04 -3.41 10.98
C CYS A 549 -42.72 -4.55 11.74
N ALA A 550 -42.81 -5.72 11.13
CA ALA A 550 -43.13 -6.99 11.79
C ALA A 550 -42.17 -8.07 11.29
N GLY A 551 -41.51 -8.74 12.23
CA GLY A 551 -40.30 -9.52 12.02
C GLY A 551 -40.43 -10.83 11.26
N CYS A 552 -39.28 -11.29 10.75
CA CYS A 552 -39.08 -12.62 10.19
C CYS A 552 -38.86 -13.65 11.32
N GLY A 553 -39.89 -14.43 11.60
CA GLY A 553 -39.80 -15.74 12.26
C GLY A 553 -40.00 -16.86 11.25
N VAL A 554 -39.23 -17.93 11.41
CA VAL A 554 -39.10 -19.13 10.55
C VAL A 554 -40.38 -20.00 10.38
N THR A 555 -40.52 -20.57 9.17
CA THR A 555 -41.19 -21.82 8.67
C THR A 555 -42.74 -21.99 8.47
N ALA A 556 -43.13 -22.01 7.16
CA ALA A 556 -44.03 -22.91 6.36
C ALA A 556 -45.54 -23.20 6.69
N PRO A 557 -46.40 -23.74 5.77
CA PRO A 557 -46.72 -23.42 4.35
C PRO A 557 -48.25 -23.27 3.98
N SER A 558 -48.56 -22.51 2.89
CA SER A 558 -49.69 -22.57 1.90
C SER A 558 -51.20 -22.52 2.31
N PRO A 559 -52.18 -22.31 1.39
CA PRO A 559 -52.25 -21.42 0.21
C PRO A 559 -53.60 -20.62 0.10
N SER A 560 -53.67 -19.51 -0.66
CA SER A 560 -54.80 -19.18 -1.58
C SER A 560 -54.74 -17.77 -2.17
N GLY A 561 -54.68 -17.70 -3.50
CA GLY A 561 -55.54 -16.87 -4.36
C GLY A 561 -55.26 -15.36 -4.50
N GLY A 562 -55.00 -14.92 -5.74
CA GLY A 562 -55.38 -13.57 -6.20
C GLY A 562 -54.40 -12.93 -7.19
N TRP A 563 -54.90 -12.60 -8.39
CA TRP A 563 -54.17 -12.15 -9.58
C TRP A 563 -54.08 -10.62 -9.73
N TRP A 564 -53.25 -10.20 -10.71
CA TRP A 564 -53.13 -8.91 -11.46
C TRP A 564 -51.90 -8.02 -11.09
N VAL A 565 -50.80 -8.01 -11.89
CA VAL A 565 -50.49 -7.28 -13.17
C VAL A 565 -49.97 -5.83 -12.89
N VAL A 566 -48.89 -5.24 -13.46
CA VAL A 566 -47.93 -5.52 -14.55
C VAL A 566 -46.79 -4.47 -14.53
N LEU A 567 -45.59 -4.88 -15.01
CA LEU A 567 -44.43 -4.18 -15.62
C LEU A 567 -44.09 -2.71 -15.28
N TRP A 568 -42.78 -2.46 -15.12
CA TRP A 568 -42.00 -1.67 -16.10
C TRP A 568 -40.53 -2.13 -16.15
N ALA A 569 -40.05 -2.46 -17.35
CA ALA A 569 -38.71 -2.93 -17.65
C ALA A 569 -37.92 -1.91 -18.48
N LEU A 570 -36.61 -2.03 -18.33
CA LEU A 570 -35.48 -1.32 -18.95
C LEU A 570 -35.47 -1.34 -20.50
N VAL A 571 -34.64 -0.46 -21.08
CA VAL A 571 -33.46 -0.79 -21.95
C VAL A 571 -33.25 0.27 -23.04
N HIS A 572 -32.05 0.85 -23.02
CA HIS A 572 -31.43 1.59 -24.12
C HIS A 572 -30.86 0.61 -25.17
N VAL A 573 -31.28 0.76 -26.42
CA VAL A 573 -30.78 -0.02 -27.58
C VAL A 573 -29.74 0.77 -28.36
N ALA A 574 -28.57 0.16 -28.52
CA ALA A 574 -27.53 0.52 -29.48
C ALA A 574 -28.06 0.39 -30.92
N ARG A 575 -27.88 1.44 -31.74
CA ARG A 575 -28.27 1.45 -33.16
C ARG A 575 -27.06 1.75 -34.05
N ARG A 576 -26.47 0.71 -34.63
CA ARG A 576 -25.77 0.77 -35.93
C ARG A 576 -25.87 -0.57 -36.66
N ARG A 577 -26.72 -0.66 -37.69
CA ARG A 577 -26.37 -1.19 -39.03
C ARG A 577 -27.58 -1.22 -39.97
N ARG A 578 -27.29 -0.76 -41.20
CA ARG A 578 -27.93 -1.04 -42.52
C ARG A 578 -29.12 -0.17 -42.92
N GLU A 579 -28.76 0.94 -43.56
CA GLU A 579 -29.37 1.38 -44.81
C GLU A 579 -28.99 0.40 -45.93
N ALA A 580 -29.99 -0.14 -46.63
CA ALA A 580 -30.01 -0.54 -48.05
C ALA A 580 -31.27 -1.38 -48.30
N ASP A 581 -32.34 -0.73 -48.75
CA ASP A 581 -33.20 -1.12 -49.89
C ASP A 581 -34.63 -0.60 -49.75
N GLY A 582 -35.06 0.19 -50.75
CA GLY A 582 -36.46 0.32 -51.14
C GLY A 582 -37.08 1.73 -51.03
N GLY A 583 -36.83 2.57 -52.03
CA GLY A 583 -37.55 3.84 -52.24
C GLY A 583 -36.87 4.75 -53.25
#